data_AF-A0A0J8S5F5-F1
#
_entry.id   AF-A0A0J8S5F5-F1
#
_cell.length_a   1.000
_cell.length_b   1.000
_cell.length_c   1.000
_cell.angle_alpha   90.00
_cell.angle_beta   90.00
_cell.angle_gamma   90.00
#
_symmetry.space_group_name_H-M   'P 1'
#
loop_
_entity.id
_entity.type
_entity.pdbx_description
1 polymer ?
#
loop_
_entity_poly.entity_id
_entity_poly.type
_entity_poly.pdbx_seq_one_letter_code
_entity_poly.pdbx_strand_id
1 'polypeptide(L)'
;MENPLKWSASYFVAPPNRSSKKLRGDKICLPPSALESILSALPAPSSSRDYNPSSLAVHGRPDEVFQLLVDKVQPEGDAICVVDTDLEVDIEPLDEEQALESERRRREKLRTKSLAKGGKLQFGKRLSAEIVVGQYVDYELPEWDRSEPIEIELDAEDNTDIDLFVSPFSSRQRNRPREDEHVFGDFSTEFPKHVQIQPTNIELEGAEAIYISIFARPPEEGVGKEGQAWNFSLRTSASTKAEQLGLSDPQFGSQNTEDEQCLNCHQWVPKTTIVLHENFCLRNNVLCPKCQKVFQKRSAEWQSHWHCPHDEANGNDAYKEPCSKCHYKARNLPDLAHHRTTVCPEKLILCQFCHLVVPQKGDTDPDVLDPEVLLSNLTPHEFVDGTRTTECHLCNRIIRLRDMNTHLRHHDLERLSRPPPRVCNNPNCCSTLDDPVKRGKVADNSLGLCNVCFGPLYVDLYDPEGKALRRRIERRYLSQMLSGCGKSWCRNEYCKTGRANMGISSVSAKEALALVKPLINAVSIPVGGQDLENTSPLYFCSDENNQTRRKLAELLASEAGYELGWGVAAIQEAGGDIDRAKDWLKKWAPKKGEKFGDQK
;
A
#
# COMPACT_ATOMS: atom_id res chain seq x y z
N MET A 1 54.79 5.32 -22.77
CA MET A 1 55.57 5.31 -24.02
C MET A 1 54.57 5.50 -25.14
N GLU A 2 54.45 6.72 -25.65
CA GLU A 2 53.61 7.02 -26.80
C GLU A 2 54.30 6.45 -28.04
N ASN A 3 53.63 5.56 -28.77
CA ASN A 3 54.13 5.06 -30.05
C ASN A 3 54.01 6.20 -31.07
N PRO A 4 55.12 6.70 -31.66
CA PRO A 4 55.03 7.73 -32.67
C PRO A 4 54.44 7.13 -33.94
N LEU A 5 53.44 7.82 -34.50
CA LEU A 5 52.81 7.48 -35.78
C LEU A 5 53.89 7.38 -36.88
N LYS A 6 53.98 6.21 -37.52
CA LYS A 6 54.82 5.97 -38.69
C LYS A 6 53.95 6.02 -39.95
N TRP A 7 54.22 7.01 -40.81
CA TRP A 7 53.65 7.08 -42.15
C TRP A 7 54.18 5.93 -43.00
N SER A 8 53.29 5.12 -43.57
CA SER A 8 53.66 3.92 -44.33
C SER A 8 53.96 4.19 -45.80
N ALA A 9 53.37 5.23 -46.41
CA ALA A 9 53.70 5.71 -47.76
C ALA A 9 53.06 7.07 -48.06
N SER A 10 53.59 7.78 -49.06
CA SER A 10 53.00 9.00 -49.63
C SER A 10 52.37 8.66 -51.00
N TYR A 11 51.10 8.95 -51.20
CA TYR A 11 50.40 8.71 -52.47
C TYR A 11 50.04 10.03 -53.15
N PHE A 12 50.17 10.07 -54.47
CA PHE A 12 49.72 11.20 -55.29
C PHE A 12 48.25 10.99 -55.68
N VAL A 13 47.46 12.07 -55.61
CA VAL A 13 46.06 12.06 -56.05
C VAL A 13 46.01 11.78 -57.56
N ALA A 14 45.28 10.74 -57.95
CA ALA A 14 45.10 10.40 -59.35
C ALA A 14 44.31 11.50 -60.07
N PRO A 15 44.74 11.96 -61.26
CA PRO A 15 43.99 12.95 -62.02
C PRO A 15 42.63 12.38 -62.45
N PRO A 16 41.59 13.24 -62.55
CA PRO A 16 40.18 12.84 -62.55
C PRO A 16 39.71 11.98 -63.74
N ASN A 17 40.55 11.73 -64.74
CA ASN A 17 40.14 11.09 -66.00
C ASN A 17 40.73 9.69 -66.23
N ARG A 18 40.63 8.81 -65.23
CA ARG A 18 40.71 7.35 -65.46
C ARG A 18 39.63 6.59 -64.69
N SER A 19 38.36 6.86 -65.01
CA SER A 19 37.30 5.86 -64.86
C SER A 19 37.24 5.02 -66.13
N SER A 20 37.83 3.83 -66.10
CA SER A 20 37.60 2.82 -67.14
C SER A 20 37.52 1.41 -66.56
N LYS A 21 36.69 1.23 -65.53
CA LYS A 21 35.98 -0.02 -65.28
C LYS A 21 34.57 0.32 -64.83
N LYS A 22 33.60 0.19 -65.75
CA LYS A 22 32.17 0.27 -65.45
C LYS A 22 31.82 -0.87 -64.48
N LEU A 23 31.70 -0.54 -63.20
CA LEU A 23 30.98 -1.36 -62.23
C LEU A 23 29.48 -1.27 -62.60
N ARG A 24 28.76 -2.40 -62.52
CA ARG A 24 27.35 -2.51 -62.88
C ARG A 24 26.51 -2.36 -61.61
N GLY A 25 25.65 -1.34 -61.56
CA GLY A 25 24.72 -1.05 -60.47
C GLY A 25 24.18 0.38 -60.60
N ASP A 26 22.97 0.65 -60.11
CA ASP A 26 22.41 2.01 -60.04
C ASP A 26 23.07 2.75 -58.86
N LYS A 27 23.75 3.87 -59.16
CA LYS A 27 24.44 4.68 -58.14
C LYS A 27 23.55 5.82 -57.68
N ILE A 28 23.44 6.00 -56.35
CA ILE A 28 22.72 7.13 -55.75
C ILE A 28 23.70 7.91 -54.87
N CYS A 29 23.80 9.23 -55.08
CA CYS A 29 24.52 10.11 -54.17
C CYS A 29 23.63 10.40 -52.96
N LEU A 30 24.06 9.99 -51.76
CA LEU A 30 23.35 10.31 -50.52
C LEU A 30 23.77 11.70 -50.01
N PRO A 31 22.84 12.49 -49.43
CA PRO A 31 23.19 13.74 -48.80
C PRO A 31 24.07 13.49 -47.55
N PRO A 32 24.97 14.44 -47.20
CA PRO A 32 25.91 14.28 -46.07
C PRO A 32 25.25 13.87 -44.75
N SER A 33 24.04 14.33 -44.47
CA SER A 33 23.28 14.01 -43.25
C SER A 33 22.84 12.54 -43.16
N ALA A 34 22.51 11.91 -44.29
CA ALA A 34 22.19 10.48 -44.34
C ALA A 34 23.46 9.65 -44.10
N LEU A 35 24.60 10.16 -44.55
CA LEU A 35 25.92 9.56 -44.39
C LEU A 35 26.40 9.60 -42.93
N GLU A 36 26.24 10.74 -42.26
CA GLU A 36 26.51 10.88 -40.83
C GLU A 36 25.61 9.98 -39.98
N SER A 37 24.35 9.80 -40.39
CA SER A 37 23.41 8.89 -39.72
C SER A 37 23.83 7.41 -39.85
N ILE A 38 24.40 7.01 -40.99
CA ILE A 38 24.96 5.66 -41.17
C ILE A 38 26.18 5.46 -40.27
N LEU A 39 27.13 6.41 -40.30
CA LEU A 39 28.38 6.30 -39.55
C LEU A 39 28.18 6.37 -38.03
N SER A 40 27.21 7.15 -37.54
CA SER A 40 26.88 7.24 -36.12
C SER A 40 26.08 6.04 -35.59
N ALA A 41 25.37 5.33 -36.47
CA ALA A 41 24.63 4.11 -36.11
C ALA A 41 25.49 2.83 -36.20
N LEU A 42 26.76 2.94 -36.63
CA LEU A 42 27.73 1.85 -36.56
C LEU A 42 28.34 1.80 -35.14
N PRO A 43 28.40 0.62 -34.50
CA PRO A 43 28.97 0.52 -33.16
C PRO A 43 30.47 0.84 -33.18
N ALA A 44 30.92 1.70 -32.26
CA ALA A 44 32.35 1.82 -31.94
C ALA A 44 32.89 0.46 -31.46
N PRO A 45 34.15 0.10 -31.76
CA PRO A 45 34.71 -1.21 -31.45
C PRO A 45 34.85 -1.37 -29.93
N SER A 46 33.83 -1.94 -29.31
CA SER A 46 33.92 -2.56 -27.99
C SER A 46 33.54 -4.03 -28.14
N SER A 47 34.31 -4.89 -27.47
CA SER A 47 34.41 -6.34 -27.70
C SER A 47 33.20 -7.15 -27.19
N SER A 48 31.98 -6.74 -27.53
CA SER A 48 30.76 -7.51 -27.26
C SER A 48 29.87 -7.52 -28.50
N ARG A 49 29.70 -8.72 -29.07
CA ARG A 49 28.83 -9.00 -30.21
C ARG A 49 27.37 -8.75 -29.83
N ASP A 50 26.86 -7.57 -30.13
CA ASP A 50 25.44 -7.31 -30.37
C ASP A 50 25.32 -6.52 -31.68
N TYR A 51 25.12 -7.24 -32.77
CA TYR A 51 24.87 -6.64 -34.08
C TYR A 51 23.40 -6.19 -34.14
N ASN A 52 23.13 -4.91 -33.85
CA ASN A 52 21.88 -4.28 -34.26
C ASN A 52 22.07 -3.75 -35.68
N PRO A 53 21.40 -4.31 -36.71
CA PRO A 53 21.50 -3.76 -38.06
C PRO A 53 20.81 -2.40 -38.09
N SER A 54 21.61 -1.35 -38.34
CA SER A 54 21.17 0.03 -38.49
C SER A 54 20.23 0.11 -39.71
N SER A 55 18.97 0.50 -39.50
CA SER A 55 18.01 0.70 -40.59
C SER A 55 18.11 2.13 -41.14
N LEU A 56 18.38 2.27 -42.43
CA LEU A 56 18.44 3.55 -43.14
C LEU A 56 17.09 3.83 -43.80
N ALA A 57 16.45 4.96 -43.49
CA ALA A 57 15.26 5.42 -44.21
C ALA A 57 15.68 6.34 -45.37
N VAL A 58 15.51 5.89 -46.61
CA VAL A 58 15.76 6.67 -47.82
C VAL A 58 14.44 7.11 -48.41
N HIS A 59 14.24 8.42 -48.50
CA HIS A 59 13.05 9.00 -49.10
C HIS A 59 13.18 9.02 -50.63
N GLY A 60 12.24 8.35 -51.30
CA GLY A 60 12.07 8.36 -52.76
C GLY A 60 11.21 9.54 -53.24
N ARG A 61 10.38 9.31 -54.27
CA ARG A 61 9.36 10.28 -54.72
C ARG A 61 8.45 10.68 -53.55
N PRO A 62 7.79 11.86 -53.59
CA PRO A 62 6.98 12.32 -52.46
C PRO A 62 5.94 11.25 -52.10
N ASP A 63 6.12 10.65 -50.91
CA ASP A 63 5.36 9.55 -50.25
C ASP A 63 5.97 8.14 -50.20
N GLU A 64 7.17 7.89 -50.76
CA GLU A 64 7.85 6.59 -50.60
C GLU A 64 9.06 6.68 -49.66
N VAL A 65 9.08 5.87 -48.60
CA VAL A 65 10.23 5.74 -47.68
C VAL A 65 10.73 4.30 -47.71
N PHE A 66 11.93 4.09 -48.25
CA PHE A 66 12.58 2.78 -48.29
C PHE A 66 13.40 2.59 -47.02
N GLN A 67 13.11 1.54 -46.24
CA GLN A 67 13.98 1.12 -45.14
C GLN A 67 15.01 0.10 -45.66
N LEU A 68 16.26 0.54 -45.79
CA LEU A 68 17.39 -0.27 -46.22
C LEU A 68 18.16 -0.78 -44.99
N LEU A 69 18.65 -2.01 -45.05
CA LEU A 69 19.48 -2.61 -44.01
C LEU A 69 20.91 -2.73 -44.52
N VAL A 70 21.89 -2.38 -43.67
CA VAL A 70 23.31 -2.47 -44.03
C VAL A 70 23.77 -3.93 -43.90
N ASP A 71 24.11 -4.54 -45.04
CA ASP A 71 24.62 -5.92 -45.10
C ASP A 71 26.11 -6.00 -44.75
N LYS A 72 26.94 -5.14 -45.38
CA LYS A 72 28.40 -5.17 -45.19
C LYS A 72 29.05 -3.80 -45.40
N VAL A 73 30.11 -3.50 -44.64
CA VAL A 73 30.95 -2.29 -44.80
C VAL A 73 32.37 -2.72 -45.14
N GLN A 74 32.96 -2.16 -46.20
CA GLN A 74 34.34 -2.43 -46.63
C GLN A 74 35.13 -1.11 -46.80
N PRO A 75 36.45 -1.07 -46.50
CA PRO A 75 37.30 -2.18 -46.05
C PRO A 75 37.08 -2.56 -44.58
N GLU A 76 37.19 -3.85 -44.27
CA GLU A 76 37.05 -4.36 -42.89
C GLU A 76 38.31 -4.04 -42.07
N GLY A 77 38.18 -3.29 -40.96
CA GLY A 77 39.26 -3.04 -39.98
C GLY A 77 39.12 -1.73 -39.18
N ASP A 78 39.95 -1.54 -38.15
CA ASP A 78 40.06 -0.29 -37.38
C ASP A 78 40.77 0.79 -38.22
N ALA A 79 40.01 1.46 -39.09
CA ALA A 79 40.49 2.59 -39.89
C ALA A 79 39.81 3.88 -39.46
N ILE A 80 40.60 4.95 -39.24
CA ILE A 80 40.08 6.31 -39.07
C ILE A 80 39.69 6.81 -40.46
N CYS A 81 38.40 6.87 -40.75
CA CYS A 81 37.87 7.35 -42.01
C CYS A 81 37.77 8.89 -41.96
N VAL A 82 38.73 9.59 -42.58
CA VAL A 82 38.64 11.05 -42.81
C VAL A 82 38.00 11.24 -44.18
N VAL A 83 36.74 11.65 -44.20
CA VAL A 83 35.94 11.76 -45.43
C VAL A 83 35.85 13.23 -45.83
N ASP A 84 36.49 13.60 -46.95
CA ASP A 84 36.31 14.91 -47.62
C ASP A 84 35.75 14.73 -49.05
N THR A 85 35.22 13.53 -49.35
CA THR A 85 34.61 13.16 -50.64
C THR A 85 33.46 12.18 -50.45
N ASP A 86 32.42 12.30 -51.29
CA ASP A 86 31.21 11.48 -51.28
C ASP A 86 31.51 9.96 -51.34
N LEU A 87 30.90 9.18 -50.44
CA LEU A 87 30.98 7.71 -50.44
C LEU A 87 29.94 7.11 -51.41
N GLU A 88 30.39 6.23 -52.30
CA GLU A 88 29.51 5.52 -53.25
C GLU A 88 28.87 4.30 -52.56
N VAL A 89 27.54 4.18 -52.63
CA VAL A 89 26.77 3.03 -52.13
C VAL A 89 26.22 2.25 -53.32
N ASP A 90 26.55 0.96 -53.39
CA ASP A 90 25.98 0.04 -54.37
C ASP A 90 24.80 -0.70 -53.73
N ILE A 91 23.62 -0.64 -54.37
CA ILE A 91 22.41 -1.36 -53.95
C ILE A 91 22.30 -2.63 -54.79
N GLU A 92 22.54 -3.78 -54.18
CA GLU A 92 22.30 -5.08 -54.81
C GLU A 92 20.95 -5.64 -54.35
N PRO A 93 20.10 -6.14 -55.27
CA PRO A 93 18.88 -6.85 -54.89
C PRO A 93 19.24 -8.13 -54.15
N LEU A 94 18.53 -8.43 -53.04
CA LEU A 94 18.80 -9.64 -52.26
C LEU A 94 18.63 -10.89 -53.12
N ASP A 95 19.60 -11.80 -53.04
CA ASP A 95 19.46 -13.15 -53.59
C ASP A 95 18.39 -13.94 -52.83
N GLU A 96 17.78 -14.94 -53.47
CA GLU A 96 16.68 -15.74 -52.89
C GLU A 96 17.07 -16.38 -51.54
N GLU A 97 18.32 -16.81 -51.39
CA GLU A 97 18.83 -17.40 -50.14
C GLU A 97 18.96 -16.35 -49.00
N GLN A 98 19.38 -15.12 -49.34
CA GLN A 98 19.52 -14.02 -48.37
C GLN A 98 18.15 -13.47 -47.93
N ALA A 99 17.18 -13.45 -48.84
CA ALA A 99 15.79 -13.10 -48.53
C ALA A 99 15.16 -14.12 -47.56
N LEU A 100 15.40 -15.41 -47.79
CA LEU A 100 14.94 -16.49 -46.91
C LEU A 100 15.61 -16.44 -45.53
N GLU A 101 16.92 -16.15 -45.45
CA GLU A 101 17.61 -16.02 -44.17
C GLU A 101 17.13 -14.79 -43.38
N SER A 102 16.87 -13.67 -44.06
CA SER A 102 16.32 -12.45 -43.46
C SER A 102 14.90 -12.66 -42.92
N GLU A 103 14.04 -13.34 -43.68
CA GLU A 103 12.70 -13.78 -43.25
C GLU A 103 12.78 -14.71 -42.02
N ARG A 104 13.72 -15.66 -42.02
CA ARG A 104 13.94 -16.58 -40.89
C ARG A 104 14.36 -15.84 -39.63
N ARG A 105 15.34 -14.93 -39.72
CA ARG A 105 15.79 -14.10 -38.59
C ARG A 105 14.69 -13.17 -38.08
N ARG A 106 13.84 -12.63 -38.98
CA ARG A 106 12.66 -11.83 -38.61
C ARG A 106 11.65 -12.66 -37.83
N ARG A 107 11.35 -13.87 -38.30
CA ARG A 107 10.41 -14.81 -37.66
C ARG A 107 10.90 -15.29 -36.29
N GLU A 108 12.20 -15.56 -36.13
CA GLU A 108 12.80 -15.92 -34.84
C GLU A 108 12.75 -14.77 -33.81
N LYS A 109 12.99 -13.52 -34.26
CA LYS A 109 12.86 -12.32 -33.41
C LYS A 109 11.41 -12.01 -33.01
N LEU A 110 10.44 -12.26 -33.89
CA LEU A 110 9.02 -12.16 -33.53
C LEU A 110 8.64 -13.22 -32.49
N ARG A 111 9.04 -14.48 -32.69
CA ARG A 111 8.73 -15.58 -31.75
C ARG A 111 9.29 -15.34 -30.35
N THR A 112 10.48 -14.76 -30.23
CA THR A 112 11.08 -14.41 -28.93
C THR A 112 10.47 -13.20 -28.24
N LYS A 113 9.73 -12.34 -28.98
CA LYS A 113 8.93 -11.25 -28.39
C LYS A 113 7.57 -11.74 -27.89
N SER A 114 6.98 -12.73 -28.56
CA SER A 114 5.67 -13.28 -28.19
C SER A 114 5.73 -14.19 -26.96
N LEU A 115 6.89 -14.82 -26.68
CA LEU A 115 7.06 -15.65 -25.50
C LEU A 115 6.96 -14.83 -24.20
N ALA A 116 6.06 -15.24 -23.32
CA ALA A 116 5.81 -14.59 -22.06
C ALA A 116 7.02 -14.70 -21.10
N LYS A 117 7.54 -13.55 -20.66
CA LYS A 117 8.66 -13.47 -19.70
C LYS A 117 8.22 -13.18 -18.27
N GLY A 118 6.91 -13.02 -18.05
CA GLY A 118 6.36 -12.46 -16.82
C GLY A 118 6.61 -10.95 -16.70
N GLY A 119 6.19 -10.36 -15.59
CA GLY A 119 6.47 -8.95 -15.28
C GLY A 119 5.31 -8.19 -14.63
N LYS A 120 5.40 -6.85 -14.64
CA LYS A 120 4.38 -5.99 -14.05
C LYS A 120 3.20 -5.79 -14.99
N LEU A 121 1.99 -5.99 -14.47
CA LEU A 121 0.74 -5.73 -15.16
C LEU A 121 0.26 -4.31 -14.90
N GLN A 122 -0.44 -3.76 -15.89
CA GLN A 122 -1.16 -2.49 -15.76
C GLN A 122 -2.65 -2.79 -15.66
N PHE A 123 -3.30 -2.25 -14.64
CA PHE A 123 -4.73 -2.43 -14.44
C PHE A 123 -5.54 -1.99 -15.67
N GLY A 124 -6.53 -2.79 -16.06
CA GLY A 124 -7.41 -2.52 -17.21
C GLY A 124 -6.82 -2.87 -18.58
N LYS A 125 -5.53 -3.15 -18.71
CA LYS A 125 -4.90 -3.49 -20.01
C LYS A 125 -4.91 -5.00 -20.24
N ARG A 126 -5.29 -5.39 -21.46
CA ARG A 126 -5.21 -6.78 -21.93
C ARG A 126 -3.79 -7.08 -22.41
N LEU A 127 -3.20 -8.14 -21.89
CA LEU A 127 -1.89 -8.67 -22.27
C LEU A 127 -2.09 -9.97 -23.05
N SER A 128 -1.51 -10.08 -24.25
CA SER A 128 -1.53 -11.32 -25.04
C SER A 128 -0.10 -11.83 -25.25
N ALA A 129 0.16 -13.09 -24.94
CA ALA A 129 1.48 -13.70 -25.02
C ALA A 129 1.39 -15.24 -25.20
N GLU A 130 2.53 -15.88 -25.48
CA GLU A 130 2.64 -17.34 -25.61
C GLU A 130 3.33 -17.93 -24.36
N ILE A 131 2.82 -19.05 -23.84
CA ILE A 131 3.42 -19.80 -22.73
C ILE A 131 3.89 -21.17 -23.21
N VAL A 132 5.08 -21.59 -22.78
CA VAL A 132 5.60 -22.94 -23.07
C VAL A 132 5.01 -23.93 -22.08
N VAL A 133 4.53 -25.07 -22.61
CA VAL A 133 3.96 -26.16 -21.80
C VAL A 133 4.98 -26.63 -20.75
N GLY A 134 4.52 -26.80 -19.51
CA GLY A 134 5.31 -27.19 -18.34
C GLY A 134 6.04 -26.04 -17.64
N GLN A 135 5.88 -24.79 -18.08
CA GLN A 135 6.49 -23.61 -17.45
C GLN A 135 5.47 -22.74 -16.72
N TYR A 136 5.93 -22.08 -15.66
CA TYR A 136 5.20 -21.02 -14.97
C TYR A 136 5.59 -19.67 -15.54
N VAL A 137 4.61 -18.78 -15.70
CA VAL A 137 4.83 -17.37 -16.00
C VAL A 137 4.22 -16.54 -14.88
N ASP A 138 5.06 -15.71 -14.26
CA ASP A 138 4.70 -14.95 -13.07
C ASP A 138 4.50 -13.46 -13.38
N TYR A 139 3.37 -12.92 -12.93
CA TYR A 139 2.98 -11.53 -13.08
C TYR A 139 2.73 -10.85 -11.72
N GLU A 140 2.89 -9.53 -11.69
CA GLU A 140 2.67 -8.69 -10.51
C GLU A 140 1.78 -7.51 -10.87
N LEU A 141 0.68 -7.35 -10.15
CA LEU A 141 -0.19 -6.18 -10.21
C LEU A 141 0.07 -5.30 -8.97
N PRO A 142 0.86 -4.21 -9.09
CA PRO A 142 1.23 -3.38 -7.94
C PRO A 142 0.16 -2.37 -7.53
N GLU A 143 -0.69 -1.94 -8.48
CA GLU A 143 -1.65 -0.86 -8.28
C GLU A 143 -3.03 -1.28 -8.77
N TRP A 144 -4.03 -1.12 -7.91
CA TRP A 144 -5.44 -1.37 -8.19
C TRP A 144 -6.31 -0.53 -7.24
N ASP A 145 -7.59 -0.38 -7.55
CA ASP A 145 -8.55 0.25 -6.65
C ASP A 145 -8.95 -0.71 -5.52
N ARG A 146 -8.55 -0.39 -4.29
CA ARG A 146 -8.85 -1.20 -3.09
C ARG A 146 -10.32 -1.13 -2.65
N SER A 147 -11.12 -0.24 -3.23
CA SER A 147 -12.54 -0.08 -2.89
C SER A 147 -13.48 -0.88 -3.77
N GLU A 148 -13.01 -1.35 -4.94
CA GLU A 148 -13.81 -2.08 -5.91
C GLU A 148 -13.36 -3.54 -6.06
N PRO A 149 -14.27 -4.48 -6.40
CA PRO A 149 -13.89 -5.86 -6.65
C PRO A 149 -12.98 -5.96 -7.87
N ILE A 150 -11.94 -6.79 -7.75
CA ILE A 150 -10.98 -7.03 -8.82
C ILE A 150 -11.37 -8.32 -9.52
N GLU A 151 -11.37 -8.29 -10.84
CA GLU A 151 -11.61 -9.44 -11.69
C GLU A 151 -10.37 -9.71 -12.55
N ILE A 152 -9.89 -10.95 -12.48
CA ILE A 152 -8.74 -11.43 -13.24
C ILE A 152 -9.27 -12.47 -14.21
N GLU A 153 -9.14 -12.20 -15.49
CA GLU A 153 -9.68 -13.01 -16.57
C GLU A 153 -8.53 -13.54 -17.42
N LEU A 154 -8.53 -14.86 -17.64
CA LEU A 154 -7.59 -15.55 -18.51
C LEU A 154 -8.35 -16.25 -19.63
N ASP A 155 -8.02 -15.91 -20.86
CA ASP A 155 -8.62 -16.44 -22.07
C ASP A 155 -7.54 -17.15 -22.91
N ALA A 156 -7.87 -18.28 -23.52
CA ALA A 156 -6.93 -19.09 -24.30
C ALA A 156 -7.67 -19.86 -25.41
N GLU A 157 -6.92 -20.42 -26.35
CA GLU A 157 -7.50 -21.17 -27.47
C GLU A 157 -8.13 -22.50 -27.01
N ASP A 158 -9.17 -22.94 -27.72
CA ASP A 158 -9.80 -24.24 -27.51
C ASP A 158 -8.73 -25.35 -27.63
N ASN A 159 -8.69 -26.26 -26.64
CA ASN A 159 -7.70 -27.35 -26.50
C ASN A 159 -6.35 -26.96 -25.86
N THR A 160 -6.34 -25.93 -25.01
CA THR A 160 -5.21 -25.59 -24.12
C THR A 160 -5.54 -25.94 -22.67
N ASP A 161 -4.54 -26.31 -21.86
CA ASP A 161 -4.72 -26.66 -20.45
C ASP A 161 -3.89 -25.71 -19.57
N ILE A 162 -4.41 -24.51 -19.36
CA ILE A 162 -3.69 -23.43 -18.67
C ILE A 162 -4.37 -23.10 -17.35
N ASP A 163 -3.69 -23.33 -16.23
CA ASP A 163 -4.15 -23.00 -14.89
C ASP A 163 -3.83 -21.55 -14.51
N LEU A 164 -4.75 -20.91 -13.79
CA LEU A 164 -4.62 -19.56 -13.25
C LEU A 164 -4.53 -19.61 -11.73
N PHE A 165 -3.46 -19.05 -11.16
CA PHE A 165 -3.25 -18.95 -9.73
C PHE A 165 -3.04 -17.49 -9.30
N VAL A 166 -3.65 -17.10 -8.19
CA VAL A 166 -3.58 -15.73 -7.67
C VAL A 166 -3.28 -15.76 -6.18
N SER A 167 -2.39 -14.90 -5.72
CA SER A 167 -2.06 -14.73 -4.30
C SER A 167 -1.72 -13.28 -4.00
N PRO A 168 -2.36 -12.65 -3.00
CA PRO A 168 -1.96 -11.33 -2.51
C PRO A 168 -0.54 -11.40 -1.94
N PHE A 169 0.31 -10.43 -2.30
CA PHE A 169 1.63 -10.26 -1.73
C PHE A 169 1.53 -9.35 -0.51
N SER A 170 1.84 -9.87 0.67
CA SER A 170 1.71 -9.16 1.95
C SER A 170 2.81 -9.56 2.93
N SER A 171 2.80 -9.01 4.15
CA SER A 171 3.70 -9.47 5.21
C SER A 171 3.48 -10.94 5.56
N ARG A 172 2.25 -11.46 5.42
CA ARG A 172 1.92 -12.87 5.73
C ARG A 172 2.00 -13.80 4.54
N GLN A 173 2.16 -13.30 3.31
CA GLN A 173 2.25 -14.11 2.10
C GLN A 173 3.36 -13.59 1.19
N ARG A 174 4.50 -14.29 1.18
CA ARG A 174 5.73 -13.83 0.48
C ARG A 174 6.03 -14.57 -0.81
N ASN A 175 5.53 -15.80 -0.97
CA ASN A 175 5.84 -16.64 -2.12
C ASN A 175 4.92 -16.36 -3.30
N ARG A 176 5.42 -16.64 -4.51
CA ARG A 176 4.62 -16.59 -5.74
C ARG A 176 3.66 -17.77 -5.79
N PRO A 177 2.45 -17.60 -6.36
CA PRO A 177 1.47 -18.65 -6.42
C PRO A 177 1.96 -19.86 -7.24
N ARG A 178 1.73 -21.06 -6.73
CA ARG A 178 2.00 -22.35 -7.39
C ARG A 178 0.81 -23.28 -7.23
N GLU A 179 0.80 -24.39 -7.96
CA GLU A 179 -0.28 -25.38 -7.89
C GLU A 179 -0.53 -25.89 -6.46
N ASP A 180 0.53 -26.04 -5.66
CA ASP A 180 0.51 -26.48 -4.28
C ASP A 180 0.51 -25.30 -3.27
N GLU A 181 0.58 -24.05 -3.72
CA GLU A 181 0.76 -22.88 -2.85
C GLU A 181 0.11 -21.65 -3.49
N HIS A 182 -1.22 -21.52 -3.40
CA HIS A 182 -1.98 -20.37 -3.88
C HIS A 182 -3.18 -20.07 -2.96
N VAL A 183 -3.65 -18.83 -2.99
CA VAL A 183 -4.84 -18.38 -2.25
C VAL A 183 -6.11 -18.55 -3.07
N PHE A 184 -6.05 -18.19 -4.36
CA PHE A 184 -7.14 -18.39 -5.32
C PHE A 184 -6.60 -19.12 -6.55
N GLY A 185 -7.38 -20.02 -7.12
CA GLY A 185 -6.98 -20.79 -8.29
C GLY A 185 -8.18 -21.24 -9.11
N ASP A 186 -8.01 -21.29 -10.43
CA ASP A 186 -9.00 -21.82 -11.38
C ASP A 186 -8.36 -22.95 -12.21
N PHE A 187 -8.78 -24.17 -11.90
CA PHE A 187 -8.32 -25.42 -12.51
C PHE A 187 -9.29 -25.94 -13.59
N SER A 188 -10.32 -25.17 -13.96
CA SER A 188 -11.27 -25.60 -14.99
C SER A 188 -10.59 -25.80 -16.35
N THR A 189 -11.17 -26.61 -17.22
CA THR A 189 -10.71 -26.73 -18.62
C THR A 189 -11.43 -25.76 -19.55
N GLU A 190 -12.34 -24.95 -19.01
CA GLU A 190 -13.19 -24.01 -19.74
C GLU A 190 -12.58 -22.61 -19.73
N PHE A 191 -12.65 -21.92 -20.86
CA PHE A 191 -12.23 -20.52 -21.01
C PHE A 191 -13.44 -19.65 -21.34
N PRO A 192 -13.47 -18.37 -20.88
CA PRO A 192 -12.44 -17.72 -20.07
C PRO A 192 -12.51 -18.11 -18.59
N LYS A 193 -11.33 -18.27 -17.97
CA LYS A 193 -11.17 -18.46 -16.52
C LYS A 193 -11.30 -17.13 -15.80
N HIS A 194 -11.96 -17.13 -14.65
CA HIS A 194 -12.24 -15.92 -13.89
C HIS A 194 -11.93 -16.08 -12.40
N VAL A 195 -11.17 -15.15 -11.85
CA VAL A 195 -10.93 -15.02 -10.40
C VAL A 195 -11.40 -13.64 -9.95
N GLN A 196 -12.48 -13.61 -9.18
CA GLN A 196 -13.02 -12.39 -8.59
C GLN A 196 -12.63 -12.28 -7.12
N ILE A 197 -12.01 -11.17 -6.73
CA ILE A 197 -11.61 -10.89 -5.34
C ILE A 197 -12.38 -9.67 -4.84
N GLN A 198 -13.17 -9.89 -3.78
CA GLN A 198 -13.95 -8.83 -3.15
C GLN A 198 -13.06 -7.96 -2.24
N PRO A 199 -13.32 -6.64 -2.14
CA PRO A 199 -12.57 -5.74 -1.25
C PRO A 199 -12.61 -6.13 0.22
N THR A 200 -13.68 -6.82 0.63
CA THR A 200 -13.90 -7.30 2.01
C THR A 200 -13.12 -8.57 2.34
N ASN A 201 -12.38 -9.15 1.37
CA ASN A 201 -11.62 -10.36 1.60
C ASN A 201 -10.42 -10.07 2.51
N ILE A 202 -10.31 -10.83 3.60
CA ILE A 202 -9.24 -10.67 4.60
C ILE A 202 -7.83 -10.87 4.01
N GLU A 203 -7.70 -11.69 2.96
CA GLU A 203 -6.41 -11.94 2.31
C GLU A 203 -5.85 -10.70 1.59
N LEU A 204 -6.66 -9.67 1.33
CA LEU A 204 -6.20 -8.38 0.80
C LEU A 204 -5.74 -7.40 1.89
N GLU A 205 -5.93 -7.72 3.18
CA GLU A 205 -5.52 -6.85 4.28
C GLU A 205 -3.99 -6.71 4.31
N GLY A 206 -3.50 -5.48 4.14
CA GLY A 206 -2.06 -5.22 4.08
C GLY A 206 -1.36 -5.73 2.80
N ALA A 207 -2.11 -6.10 1.76
CA ALA A 207 -1.53 -6.48 0.47
C ALA A 207 -0.81 -5.28 -0.18
N GLU A 208 0.40 -5.49 -0.64
CA GLU A 208 1.24 -4.52 -1.36
C GLU A 208 1.08 -4.67 -2.88
N ALA A 209 0.91 -5.91 -3.35
CA ALA A 209 0.70 -6.26 -4.75
C ALA A 209 -0.17 -7.52 -4.85
N ILE A 210 -0.65 -7.85 -6.05
CA ILE A 210 -1.29 -9.14 -6.35
C ILE A 210 -0.38 -9.92 -7.29
N TYR A 211 0.05 -11.12 -6.87
CA TYR A 211 0.80 -12.03 -7.73
C TYR A 211 -0.16 -12.94 -8.48
N ILE A 212 0.08 -13.06 -9.78
CA ILE A 212 -0.71 -13.88 -10.70
C ILE A 212 0.27 -14.81 -11.40
N SER A 213 0.07 -16.11 -11.28
CA SER A 213 0.92 -17.12 -11.91
C SER A 213 0.06 -17.96 -12.85
N ILE A 214 0.56 -18.13 -14.06
CA ILE A 214 -0.09 -18.91 -15.10
C ILE A 214 0.76 -20.15 -15.36
N PHE A 215 0.13 -21.32 -15.45
CA PHE A 215 0.83 -22.59 -15.66
C PHE A 215 0.19 -23.37 -16.80
N ALA A 216 0.98 -23.71 -17.82
CA ALA A 216 0.52 -24.57 -18.91
C ALA A 216 0.78 -26.04 -18.55
N ARG A 217 -0.27 -26.78 -18.19
CA ARG A 217 -0.18 -28.18 -17.78
C ARG A 217 0.16 -29.07 -18.98
N PRO A 218 1.12 -30.01 -18.86
CA PRO A 218 1.39 -30.97 -19.92
C PRO A 218 0.22 -31.96 -20.07
N PRO A 219 -0.20 -32.28 -21.31
CA PRO A 219 -1.25 -33.28 -21.53
C PRO A 219 -0.82 -34.67 -21.04
N GLU A 220 -1.73 -35.39 -20.38
CA GLU A 220 -1.45 -36.68 -19.73
C GLU A 220 -1.08 -37.81 -20.72
N GLU A 221 -1.47 -37.68 -21.99
CA GLU A 221 -1.11 -38.62 -23.06
C GLU A 221 -0.02 -38.03 -23.94
N GLY A 222 1.09 -38.77 -24.11
CA GLY A 222 2.35 -38.35 -24.77
C GLY A 222 2.26 -37.98 -26.27
N VAL A 223 1.49 -36.94 -26.60
CA VAL A 223 1.34 -36.35 -27.94
C VAL A 223 1.64 -34.84 -27.92
N GLY A 224 2.06 -34.27 -26.79
CA GLY A 224 2.66 -32.94 -26.74
C GLY A 224 4.11 -32.99 -27.18
N LYS A 225 4.49 -32.29 -28.25
CA LYS A 225 5.91 -32.10 -28.59
C LYS A 225 6.54 -31.25 -27.49
N GLU A 226 7.63 -31.71 -26.88
CA GLU A 226 8.44 -30.88 -25.97
C GLU A 226 8.69 -29.51 -26.60
N GLY A 227 8.30 -28.43 -25.89
CA GLY A 227 8.44 -27.06 -26.37
C GLY A 227 7.24 -26.51 -27.18
N GLN A 228 6.06 -27.15 -27.13
CA GLN A 228 4.82 -26.55 -27.62
C GLN A 228 4.51 -25.28 -26.81
N ALA A 229 4.06 -24.23 -27.51
CA ALA A 229 3.63 -22.97 -26.91
C ALA A 229 2.13 -22.75 -27.15
N TRP A 230 1.44 -22.21 -26.16
CA TRP A 230 0.01 -21.89 -26.20
C TRP A 230 -0.20 -20.39 -26.05
N ASN A 231 -1.12 -19.85 -26.83
CA ASN A 231 -1.49 -18.43 -26.77
C ASN A 231 -2.47 -18.21 -25.62
N PHE A 232 -2.26 -17.14 -24.87
CA PHE A 232 -3.21 -16.70 -23.85
C PHE A 232 -3.35 -15.18 -23.84
N SER A 233 -4.48 -14.72 -23.31
CA SER A 233 -4.82 -13.33 -23.07
C SER A 233 -5.21 -13.15 -21.61
N LEU A 234 -4.48 -12.32 -20.88
CA LEU A 234 -4.74 -11.97 -19.48
C LEU A 234 -5.28 -10.54 -19.37
N ARG A 235 -6.35 -10.33 -18.61
CA ARG A 235 -6.91 -9.02 -18.30
C ARG A 235 -7.21 -8.89 -16.82
N THR A 236 -6.98 -7.69 -16.28
CA THR A 236 -7.42 -7.30 -14.93
C THR A 236 -8.39 -6.13 -15.06
N SER A 237 -9.55 -6.20 -14.42
CA SER A 237 -10.58 -5.15 -14.48
C SER A 237 -11.31 -4.99 -13.15
N ALA A 238 -11.96 -3.84 -12.97
CA ALA A 238 -12.94 -3.67 -11.90
C ALA A 238 -14.23 -4.38 -12.29
N SER A 239 -14.77 -5.20 -11.40
CA SER A 239 -15.98 -5.97 -11.69
C SER A 239 -17.21 -5.06 -11.61
N THR A 240 -17.85 -4.77 -12.75
CA THR A 240 -19.11 -4.04 -12.80
C THR A 240 -20.28 -5.01 -12.61
N LYS A 241 -20.84 -5.06 -11.38
CA LYS A 241 -22.14 -5.68 -10.98
C LYS A 241 -22.72 -6.80 -11.86
N ALA A 242 -22.76 -8.01 -11.28
CA ALA A 242 -23.83 -9.00 -11.31
C ALA A 242 -24.74 -9.04 -12.56
N GLU A 243 -24.29 -9.71 -13.62
CA GLU A 243 -25.22 -10.34 -14.56
C GLU A 243 -25.60 -11.72 -14.02
N GLN A 244 -26.90 -11.86 -13.77
CA GLN A 244 -27.55 -13.12 -13.46
C GLN A 244 -27.24 -14.11 -14.59
N LEU A 245 -26.68 -15.27 -14.24
CA LEU A 245 -26.65 -16.45 -15.11
C LEU A 245 -28.10 -16.83 -15.44
N GLY A 246 -28.57 -16.31 -16.58
CA GLY A 246 -29.77 -16.80 -17.25
C GLY A 246 -29.47 -18.19 -17.78
N LEU A 247 -30.19 -19.18 -17.26
CA LEU A 247 -30.24 -20.54 -17.80
C LEU A 247 -30.62 -20.47 -19.29
N SER A 248 -29.65 -20.72 -20.17
CA SER A 248 -29.90 -20.96 -21.59
C SER A 248 -30.19 -22.45 -21.80
N ASP A 249 -31.43 -22.72 -22.18
CA ASP A 249 -31.98 -24.01 -22.57
C ASP A 249 -31.20 -24.63 -23.77
N PRO A 250 -30.69 -25.87 -23.70
CA PRO A 250 -29.99 -26.49 -24.81
C PRO A 250 -30.96 -26.89 -25.93
N GLN A 251 -30.82 -26.23 -27.09
CA GLN A 251 -31.45 -26.65 -28.33
C GLN A 251 -30.90 -28.01 -28.78
N PHE A 252 -31.68 -29.07 -28.57
CA PHE A 252 -31.45 -30.38 -29.17
C PHE A 252 -31.92 -30.41 -30.63
N GLY A 253 -30.98 -30.69 -31.53
CA GLY A 253 -31.26 -31.01 -32.92
C GLY A 253 -31.95 -32.36 -33.10
N SER A 254 -32.99 -32.36 -33.95
CA SER A 254 -33.40 -33.45 -34.87
C SER A 254 -33.26 -34.90 -34.37
N GLN A 255 -34.32 -35.45 -33.78
CA GLN A 255 -34.43 -36.87 -33.42
C GLN A 255 -35.00 -37.75 -34.55
N ASN A 256 -34.36 -38.90 -34.77
CA ASN A 256 -34.91 -40.05 -35.49
C ASN A 256 -35.92 -40.80 -34.58
N THR A 257 -37.02 -41.28 -35.16
CA THR A 257 -38.20 -41.79 -34.44
C THR A 257 -38.12 -43.26 -33.98
N GLU A 258 -36.95 -43.91 -34.05
CA GLU A 258 -36.79 -45.36 -33.77
C GLU A 258 -35.89 -45.71 -32.57
N ASP A 259 -35.38 -44.72 -31.84
CA ASP A 259 -34.50 -44.92 -30.68
C ASP A 259 -35.19 -44.53 -29.37
N GLU A 260 -34.98 -45.31 -28.30
CA GLU A 260 -35.44 -45.04 -26.93
C GLU A 260 -34.23 -44.80 -26.01
N GLN A 261 -34.31 -43.79 -25.15
CA GLN A 261 -33.22 -43.43 -24.25
C GLN A 261 -33.20 -44.33 -23.02
N CYS A 262 -32.05 -44.95 -22.72
CA CYS A 262 -31.90 -45.77 -21.52
C CYS A 262 -31.87 -44.91 -20.25
N LEU A 263 -32.71 -45.24 -19.27
CA LEU A 263 -32.83 -44.50 -18.00
C LEU A 263 -31.62 -44.59 -17.05
N ASN A 264 -30.63 -45.46 -17.34
CA ASN A 264 -29.47 -45.66 -16.48
C ASN A 264 -28.16 -45.08 -17.08
N CYS A 265 -27.96 -45.14 -18.40
CA CYS A 265 -26.77 -44.55 -19.04
C CYS A 265 -27.07 -43.32 -19.92
N HIS A 266 -28.35 -43.00 -20.11
CA HIS A 266 -28.85 -41.89 -20.93
C HIS A 266 -28.43 -41.94 -22.41
N GLN A 267 -27.91 -43.09 -22.88
CA GLN A 267 -27.63 -43.33 -24.29
C GLN A 267 -28.91 -43.70 -25.05
N TRP A 268 -29.02 -43.21 -26.29
CA TRP A 268 -30.10 -43.55 -27.22
C TRP A 268 -29.82 -44.94 -27.81
N VAL A 269 -30.77 -45.86 -27.63
CA VAL A 269 -30.65 -47.26 -28.05
C VAL A 269 -31.89 -47.65 -28.86
N PRO A 270 -31.76 -48.38 -29.98
CA PRO A 270 -32.92 -48.81 -30.75
C PRO A 270 -33.91 -49.62 -29.92
N LYS A 271 -35.22 -49.34 -30.08
CA LYS A 271 -36.32 -49.97 -29.30
C LYS A 271 -36.28 -51.48 -29.26
N THR A 272 -35.78 -52.11 -30.32
CA THR A 272 -35.66 -53.57 -30.44
C THR A 272 -34.60 -54.16 -29.50
N THR A 273 -33.65 -53.36 -29.02
CA THR A 273 -32.50 -53.80 -28.21
C THR A 273 -32.43 -53.18 -26.82
N ILE A 274 -33.37 -52.28 -26.48
CA ILE A 274 -33.39 -51.57 -25.18
C ILE A 274 -33.40 -52.52 -23.99
N VAL A 275 -34.18 -53.61 -24.04
CA VAL A 275 -34.28 -54.58 -22.93
C VAL A 275 -32.94 -55.31 -22.69
N LEU A 276 -32.18 -55.61 -23.75
CA LEU A 276 -30.86 -56.23 -23.63
C LEU A 276 -29.83 -55.23 -23.12
N HIS A 277 -29.87 -54.00 -23.63
CA HIS A 277 -29.00 -52.92 -23.20
C HIS A 277 -29.23 -52.56 -21.72
N GLU A 278 -30.49 -52.42 -21.28
CA GLU A 278 -30.84 -52.11 -19.88
C GLU A 278 -30.30 -53.17 -18.91
N ASN A 279 -30.48 -54.45 -19.24
CA ASN A 279 -29.97 -55.54 -18.42
C ASN A 279 -28.43 -55.55 -18.35
N PHE A 280 -27.72 -55.21 -19.43
CA PHE A 280 -26.27 -55.10 -19.44
C PHE A 280 -25.77 -53.85 -18.70
N CYS A 281 -26.44 -52.71 -18.94
CA CYS A 281 -26.13 -51.43 -18.34
C CYS A 281 -26.35 -51.45 -16.82
N LEU A 282 -27.46 -52.00 -16.32
CA LEU A 282 -27.71 -52.10 -14.87
C LEU A 282 -26.73 -53.03 -14.16
N ARG A 283 -26.15 -54.01 -14.86
CA ARG A 283 -25.14 -54.91 -14.29
C ARG A 283 -23.78 -54.25 -14.22
N ASN A 284 -23.37 -53.52 -15.26
CA ASN A 284 -22.00 -53.04 -15.40
C ASN A 284 -21.82 -51.56 -15.07
N ASN A 285 -22.87 -50.74 -15.18
CA ASN A 285 -22.80 -49.29 -14.99
C ASN A 285 -23.62 -48.83 -13.78
N VAL A 286 -23.21 -47.73 -13.18
CA VAL A 286 -23.87 -47.01 -12.08
C VAL A 286 -23.93 -45.54 -12.45
N LEU A 287 -25.12 -44.97 -12.32
CA LEU A 287 -25.36 -43.55 -12.43
C LEU A 287 -25.16 -42.90 -11.07
N CYS A 288 -24.36 -41.84 -11.03
CA CYS A 288 -24.19 -41.06 -9.81
C CYS A 288 -25.46 -40.24 -9.52
N PRO A 289 -26.07 -40.35 -8.32
CA PRO A 289 -27.32 -39.66 -8.01
C PRO A 289 -27.18 -38.13 -7.93
N LYS A 290 -25.96 -37.60 -7.76
CA LYS A 290 -25.71 -36.15 -7.62
C LYS A 290 -25.30 -35.47 -8.92
N CYS A 291 -24.31 -36.01 -9.66
CA CYS A 291 -23.85 -35.38 -10.92
C CYS A 291 -24.37 -36.06 -12.20
N GLN A 292 -25.19 -37.11 -12.10
CA GLN A 292 -25.76 -37.83 -13.24
C GLN A 292 -24.72 -38.44 -14.22
N LYS A 293 -23.43 -38.46 -13.86
CA LYS A 293 -22.39 -39.15 -14.63
C LYS A 293 -22.50 -40.67 -14.46
N VAL A 294 -22.21 -41.39 -15.53
CA VAL A 294 -22.35 -42.86 -15.61
C VAL A 294 -20.97 -43.48 -15.52
N PHE A 295 -20.76 -44.34 -14.53
CA PHE A 295 -19.50 -45.03 -14.29
C PHE A 295 -19.65 -46.53 -14.42
N GLN A 296 -18.57 -47.25 -14.72
CA GLN A 296 -18.59 -48.71 -14.62
C GLN A 296 -18.41 -49.13 -13.15
N LYS A 297 -19.21 -50.07 -12.63
CA LYS A 297 -19.20 -50.52 -11.22
C LYS A 297 -17.84 -50.96 -10.71
N ARG A 298 -16.98 -51.44 -11.62
CA ARG A 298 -15.63 -51.95 -11.32
C ARG A 298 -14.51 -50.98 -11.72
N SER A 299 -14.85 -49.81 -12.27
CA SER A 299 -13.85 -48.80 -12.64
C SER A 299 -13.22 -48.18 -11.39
N ALA A 300 -11.94 -47.84 -11.51
CA ALA A 300 -11.24 -47.06 -10.49
C ALA A 300 -11.92 -45.70 -10.30
N GLU A 301 -12.38 -45.08 -11.40
CA GLU A 301 -13.08 -43.80 -11.44
C GLU A 301 -14.30 -43.74 -10.50
N TRP A 302 -15.10 -44.81 -10.40
CA TRP A 302 -16.23 -44.87 -9.46
C TRP A 302 -15.79 -45.02 -8.00
N GLN A 303 -14.69 -45.75 -7.75
CA GLN A 303 -14.19 -45.97 -6.40
C GLN A 303 -13.56 -44.71 -5.79
N SER A 304 -12.98 -43.86 -6.64
CA SER A 304 -12.41 -42.56 -6.27
C SER A 304 -13.37 -41.39 -6.52
N HIS A 305 -14.61 -41.66 -6.94
CA HIS A 305 -15.63 -40.65 -7.16
C HIS A 305 -16.11 -40.05 -5.85
N TRP A 306 -16.03 -38.73 -5.71
CA TRP A 306 -16.51 -38.01 -4.54
C TRP A 306 -17.27 -36.74 -4.91
N HIS A 307 -18.10 -36.28 -3.96
CA HIS A 307 -18.85 -35.03 -4.04
C HIS A 307 -18.56 -34.18 -2.82
N CYS A 308 -18.48 -32.87 -3.01
CA CYS A 308 -18.56 -31.95 -1.89
C CYS A 308 -19.93 -32.07 -1.20
N PRO A 309 -20.00 -32.03 0.14
CA PRO A 309 -21.28 -31.97 0.85
C PRO A 309 -22.02 -30.64 0.69
N HIS A 310 -21.32 -29.57 0.28
CA HIS A 310 -21.79 -28.19 0.34
C HIS A 310 -21.94 -27.49 -1.03
N ASP A 311 -21.49 -28.11 -2.12
CA ASP A 311 -21.59 -27.59 -3.50
C ASP A 311 -21.70 -28.74 -4.54
N GLU A 312 -21.74 -28.39 -5.84
CA GLU A 312 -21.87 -29.32 -6.97
C GLU A 312 -20.54 -29.94 -7.45
N ALA A 313 -19.42 -29.60 -6.81
CA ALA A 313 -18.10 -30.09 -7.20
C ALA A 313 -18.01 -31.61 -7.06
N ASN A 314 -17.43 -32.23 -8.08
CA ASN A 314 -17.18 -33.66 -8.16
C ASN A 314 -15.79 -33.93 -8.73
N GLY A 315 -15.18 -35.03 -8.29
CA GLY A 315 -13.87 -35.47 -8.77
C GLY A 315 -13.72 -36.98 -8.68
N ASN A 316 -12.78 -37.52 -9.45
CA ASN A 316 -12.48 -38.95 -9.50
C ASN A 316 -11.05 -39.26 -9.05
N ASP A 317 -10.36 -38.32 -8.39
CA ASP A 317 -8.97 -38.48 -8.02
C ASP A 317 -8.82 -38.82 -6.54
N ALA A 318 -8.10 -39.91 -6.26
CA ALA A 318 -7.60 -40.22 -4.93
C ALA A 318 -6.29 -39.45 -4.66
N TYR A 319 -6.32 -38.13 -4.81
CA TYR A 319 -5.10 -37.31 -4.73
C TYR A 319 -4.72 -37.01 -3.28
N LYS A 320 -3.85 -37.83 -2.68
CA LYS A 320 -3.31 -37.62 -1.33
C LYS A 320 -1.83 -37.28 -1.40
N GLU A 321 -1.51 -36.06 -1.81
CA GLU A 321 -0.13 -35.57 -1.73
C GLU A 321 0.18 -35.06 -0.31
N PRO A 322 1.28 -35.53 0.31
CA PRO A 322 1.78 -34.93 1.53
C PRO A 322 2.36 -33.54 1.24
N CYS A 323 2.29 -32.65 2.21
CA CYS A 323 3.01 -31.39 2.12
C CYS A 323 4.51 -31.67 2.03
N SER A 324 5.19 -31.13 1.03
CA SER A 324 6.63 -31.30 0.84
C SER A 324 7.47 -30.69 1.98
N LYS A 325 6.88 -29.77 2.75
CA LYS A 325 7.54 -28.98 3.79
C LYS A 325 7.13 -29.36 5.22
N CYS A 326 6.07 -30.15 5.42
CA CYS A 326 5.60 -30.53 6.74
C CYS A 326 4.88 -31.89 6.74
N HIS A 327 4.43 -32.37 7.90
CA HIS A 327 3.77 -33.69 8.01
C HIS A 327 2.27 -33.72 7.63
N TYR A 328 1.72 -32.62 7.10
CA TYR A 328 0.32 -32.55 6.70
C TYR A 328 0.03 -33.39 5.46
N LYS A 329 -1.14 -34.04 5.41
CA LYS A 329 -1.61 -34.82 4.26
C LYS A 329 -2.91 -34.22 3.74
N ALA A 330 -2.87 -33.67 2.54
CA ALA A 330 -4.02 -33.03 1.92
C ALA A 330 -4.94 -34.04 1.23
N ARG A 331 -6.20 -33.64 1.01
CA ARG A 331 -7.21 -34.43 0.29
C ARG A 331 -7.23 -34.16 -1.21
N ASN A 332 -6.72 -33.02 -1.64
CA ASN A 332 -6.60 -32.57 -3.03
C ASN A 332 -5.62 -31.38 -3.11
N LEU A 333 -5.29 -30.91 -4.31
CA LEU A 333 -4.40 -29.75 -4.54
C LEU A 333 -4.90 -28.46 -3.87
N PRO A 334 -6.18 -28.06 -3.99
CA PRO A 334 -6.69 -26.88 -3.28
C PRO A 334 -6.54 -26.94 -1.75
N ASP A 335 -6.78 -28.10 -1.13
CA ASP A 335 -6.61 -28.33 0.31
C ASP A 335 -5.13 -28.20 0.73
N LEU A 336 -4.20 -28.66 -0.11
CA LEU A 336 -2.75 -28.48 0.09
C LEU A 336 -2.34 -27.02 -0.04
N ALA A 337 -2.84 -26.32 -1.06
CA ALA A 337 -2.60 -24.90 -1.29
C ALA A 337 -3.13 -24.05 -0.14
N HIS A 338 -4.34 -24.33 0.34
CA HIS A 338 -4.90 -23.67 1.50
C HIS A 338 -4.05 -23.91 2.75
N HIS A 339 -3.62 -25.14 3.02
CA HIS A 339 -2.72 -25.44 4.13
C HIS A 339 -1.42 -24.62 4.05
N ARG A 340 -0.77 -24.60 2.87
CA ARG A 340 0.52 -23.91 2.64
C ARG A 340 0.42 -22.39 2.70
N THR A 341 -0.75 -21.83 2.46
CA THR A 341 -1.01 -20.39 2.55
C THR A 341 -1.64 -19.97 3.87
N THR A 342 -1.93 -20.87 4.82
CA THR A 342 -2.58 -20.49 6.10
C THR A 342 -1.83 -20.97 7.34
N VAL A 343 -1.74 -22.29 7.52
CA VAL A 343 -1.32 -22.92 8.79
C VAL A 343 -0.03 -23.72 8.68
N CYS A 344 0.59 -23.78 7.50
CA CYS A 344 1.84 -24.47 7.30
C CYS A 344 2.98 -23.83 8.14
N PRO A 345 3.71 -24.60 8.96
CA PRO A 345 4.84 -24.10 9.75
C PRO A 345 5.91 -23.39 8.89
N GLU A 346 6.16 -23.91 7.70
CA GLU A 346 7.19 -23.46 6.75
C GLU A 346 6.70 -22.34 5.81
N LYS A 347 5.48 -21.82 6.02
CA LYS A 347 4.99 -20.66 5.29
C LYS A 347 5.88 -19.45 5.59
N LEU A 348 6.35 -18.75 4.56
CA LEU A 348 7.23 -17.59 4.75
C LEU A 348 6.43 -16.31 5.05
N ILE A 349 6.84 -15.62 6.10
CA ILE A 349 6.28 -14.34 6.55
C ILE A 349 7.39 -13.30 6.70
N LEU A 350 7.06 -12.03 6.53
CA LEU A 350 7.88 -10.90 6.93
C LEU A 350 7.47 -10.50 8.35
N CYS A 351 8.28 -10.87 9.34
CA CYS A 351 8.00 -10.57 10.73
C CYS A 351 8.05 -9.05 10.98
N GLN A 352 6.98 -8.49 11.57
CA GLN A 352 6.92 -7.06 11.87
C GLN A 352 7.89 -6.58 12.96
N PHE A 353 8.50 -7.49 13.72
CA PHE A 353 9.38 -7.17 14.84
C PHE A 353 10.87 -7.34 14.49
N CYS A 354 11.26 -8.41 13.81
CA CYS A 354 12.65 -8.61 13.36
C CYS A 354 12.91 -8.11 11.94
N HIS A 355 11.86 -7.82 11.15
CA HIS A 355 11.93 -7.36 9.77
C HIS A 355 12.65 -8.32 8.79
N LEU A 356 12.70 -9.61 9.15
CA LEU A 356 13.26 -10.67 8.31
C LEU A 356 12.15 -11.54 7.72
N VAL A 357 12.43 -12.12 6.56
CA VAL A 357 11.58 -13.17 5.97
C VAL A 357 11.97 -14.50 6.60
N VAL A 358 11.03 -15.11 7.33
CA VAL A 358 11.24 -16.31 8.14
C VAL A 358 10.05 -17.26 8.02
N PRO A 359 10.20 -18.54 8.36
CA PRO A 359 9.07 -19.45 8.53
C PRO A 359 8.08 -18.95 9.59
N GLN A 360 6.79 -19.25 9.39
CA GLN A 360 5.70 -18.88 10.30
C GLN A 360 5.87 -19.46 11.70
N LYS A 361 6.49 -20.64 11.80
CA LYS A 361 6.82 -21.33 13.05
C LYS A 361 8.26 -21.85 13.00
N GLY A 362 9.11 -21.39 13.91
CA GLY A 362 10.41 -21.97 14.19
C GLY A 362 10.34 -23.17 15.14
N ASP A 363 11.48 -23.83 15.37
CA ASP A 363 11.56 -25.06 16.18
C ASP A 363 11.08 -24.88 17.63
N THR A 364 11.28 -23.69 18.19
CA THR A 364 10.92 -23.35 19.58
C THR A 364 9.59 -22.62 19.70
N ASP A 365 8.94 -22.32 18.58
CA ASP A 365 7.73 -21.50 18.55
C ASP A 365 6.49 -22.35 18.87
N PRO A 366 5.45 -21.74 19.47
CA PRO A 366 4.19 -22.43 19.73
C PRO A 366 3.52 -22.90 18.44
N ASP A 367 2.48 -23.72 18.58
CA ASP A 367 1.71 -24.15 17.42
C ASP A 367 0.90 -22.99 16.80
N VAL A 368 0.62 -23.05 15.50
CA VAL A 368 -0.23 -22.07 14.81
C VAL A 368 -1.66 -22.08 15.40
N LEU A 369 -2.10 -23.24 15.88
CA LEU A 369 -3.42 -23.41 16.49
C LEU A 369 -3.43 -23.16 18.01
N ASP A 370 -2.33 -22.68 18.59
CA ASP A 370 -2.30 -22.31 20.00
C ASP A 370 -3.31 -21.17 20.29
N PRO A 371 -4.19 -21.30 21.30
CA PRO A 371 -5.16 -20.27 21.64
C PRO A 371 -4.56 -18.87 21.85
N GLU A 372 -3.36 -18.76 22.43
CA GLU A 372 -2.72 -17.46 22.67
C GLU A 372 -2.28 -16.78 21.36
N VAL A 373 -1.77 -17.58 20.41
CA VAL A 373 -1.37 -17.11 19.08
C VAL A 373 -2.60 -16.62 18.32
N LEU A 374 -3.67 -17.42 18.30
CA LEU A 374 -4.93 -17.08 17.62
C LEU A 374 -5.57 -15.79 18.16
N LEU A 375 -5.62 -15.63 19.48
CA LEU A 375 -6.20 -14.43 20.12
C LEU A 375 -5.37 -13.17 19.89
N SER A 376 -4.05 -13.31 19.77
CA SER A 376 -3.14 -12.18 19.53
C SER A 376 -3.19 -11.66 18.09
N ASN A 377 -3.77 -12.43 17.16
CA ASN A 377 -3.66 -12.21 15.72
C ASN A 377 -2.21 -11.99 15.29
N LEU A 378 -1.27 -12.76 15.84
CA LEU A 378 0.12 -12.82 15.42
C LEU A 378 0.43 -14.22 14.89
N THR A 379 1.46 -14.34 14.07
CA THR A 379 2.02 -15.65 13.74
C THR A 379 2.83 -16.20 14.92
N PRO A 380 3.07 -17.53 15.03
CA PRO A 380 3.87 -18.10 16.10
C PRO A 380 5.25 -17.44 16.28
N HIS A 381 5.97 -17.21 15.18
CA HIS A 381 7.24 -16.50 15.22
C HIS A 381 7.11 -15.07 15.74
N GLU A 382 6.13 -14.31 15.24
CA GLU A 382 5.88 -12.94 15.73
C GLU A 382 5.46 -12.91 17.20
N PHE A 383 4.73 -13.91 17.67
CA PHE A 383 4.32 -14.00 19.06
C PHE A 383 5.53 -14.10 20.00
N VAL A 384 6.51 -14.92 19.64
CA VAL A 384 7.76 -15.11 20.38
C VAL A 384 8.68 -13.90 20.21
N ASP A 385 8.92 -13.43 18.98
CA ASP A 385 9.82 -12.29 18.74
C ASP A 385 9.26 -10.98 19.32
N GLY A 386 7.94 -10.86 19.40
CA GLY A 386 7.23 -9.76 20.03
C GLY A 386 7.36 -9.72 21.56
N THR A 387 7.95 -10.74 22.20
CA THR A 387 8.25 -10.73 23.65
C THR A 387 9.44 -9.85 24.01
N ARG A 388 10.30 -9.53 23.04
CA ARG A 388 11.40 -8.57 23.23
C ARG A 388 10.83 -7.23 23.68
N THR A 389 11.60 -6.50 24.48
CA THR A 389 11.16 -5.25 25.09
C THR A 389 11.84 -4.03 24.48
N THR A 390 11.11 -2.92 24.44
CA THR A 390 11.60 -1.59 24.09
C THR A 390 11.08 -0.55 25.09
N GLU A 391 11.64 0.64 25.08
CA GLU A 391 11.23 1.74 25.96
C GLU A 391 10.17 2.61 25.28
N CYS A 392 9.11 2.94 25.99
CA CYS A 392 8.11 3.89 25.49
C CYS A 392 8.67 5.32 25.50
N HIS A 393 8.67 6.00 24.35
CA HIS A 393 9.15 7.37 24.21
C HIS A 393 8.33 8.44 24.97
N LEU A 394 7.16 8.08 25.52
CA LEU A 394 6.29 8.99 26.28
C LEU A 394 6.51 8.87 27.80
N CYS A 395 6.72 7.65 28.31
CA CYS A 395 6.84 7.38 29.75
C CYS A 395 8.12 6.66 30.18
N ASN A 396 9.00 6.31 29.25
CA ASN A 396 10.25 5.55 29.43
C ASN A 396 10.06 4.20 30.14
N ARG A 397 8.84 3.65 30.15
CA ARG A 397 8.57 2.31 30.68
C ARG A 397 9.05 1.27 29.68
N ILE A 398 9.62 0.18 30.19
CA ILE A 398 10.01 -0.99 29.40
C ILE A 398 8.74 -1.82 29.11
N ILE A 399 8.48 -2.08 27.82
CA ILE A 399 7.25 -2.70 27.32
C ILE A 399 7.62 -3.69 26.22
N ARG A 400 6.88 -4.79 26.11
CA ARG A 400 7.06 -5.76 25.03
C ARG A 400 6.65 -5.17 23.68
N LEU A 401 7.35 -5.53 22.60
CA LEU A 401 7.09 -5.00 21.26
C LEU A 401 5.63 -5.24 20.85
N ARG A 402 5.08 -6.42 21.13
CA ARG A 402 3.69 -6.77 20.83
C ARG A 402 2.65 -5.94 21.62
N ASP A 403 3.02 -5.44 22.79
CA ASP A 403 2.13 -4.66 23.68
C ASP A 403 2.29 -3.14 23.49
N MET A 404 3.16 -2.69 22.58
CA MET A 404 3.42 -1.26 22.39
C MET A 404 2.17 -0.52 21.87
N ASN A 405 1.44 -1.10 20.92
CA ASN A 405 0.26 -0.45 20.35
C ASN A 405 -0.86 -0.27 21.40
N THR A 406 -1.13 -1.30 22.21
CA THR A 406 -2.12 -1.20 23.30
C THR A 406 -1.68 -0.21 24.38
N HIS A 407 -0.39 -0.15 24.68
CA HIS A 407 0.17 0.83 25.59
C HIS A 407 0.02 2.28 25.09
N LEU A 408 0.31 2.54 23.81
CA LEU A 408 0.12 3.87 23.22
C LEU A 408 -1.36 4.28 23.20
N ARG A 409 -2.27 3.34 22.91
CA ARG A 409 -3.72 3.59 23.03
C ARG A 409 -4.12 3.96 24.47
N HIS A 410 -3.50 3.36 25.48
CA HIS A 410 -3.73 3.74 26.86
C HIS A 410 -3.27 5.18 27.15
N HIS A 411 -2.13 5.59 26.61
CA HIS A 411 -1.68 6.99 26.68
C HIS A 411 -2.68 7.96 26.04
N ASP A 412 -3.23 7.61 24.87
CA ASP A 412 -4.24 8.44 24.22
C ASP A 412 -5.53 8.53 25.03
N LEU A 413 -6.00 7.42 25.60
CA LEU A 413 -7.17 7.41 26.47
C LEU A 413 -6.95 8.26 27.72
N GLU A 414 -5.79 8.13 28.37
CA GLU A 414 -5.43 9.00 29.49
C GLU A 414 -5.41 10.47 29.07
N ARG A 415 -4.77 10.80 27.95
CA ARG A 415 -4.69 12.16 27.41
C ARG A 415 -6.09 12.77 27.20
N LEU A 416 -7.01 12.01 26.60
CA LEU A 416 -8.38 12.46 26.32
C LEU A 416 -9.24 12.56 27.59
N SER A 417 -9.01 11.71 28.59
CA SER A 417 -9.77 11.70 29.85
C SER A 417 -9.38 12.82 30.82
N ARG A 418 -8.25 13.50 30.61
CA ARG A 418 -7.73 14.49 31.55
C ARG A 418 -8.58 15.75 31.54
N PRO A 419 -9.05 16.22 32.71
CA PRO A 419 -9.73 17.51 32.79
C PRO A 419 -8.75 18.65 32.49
N PRO A 420 -9.23 19.77 31.93
CA PRO A 420 -8.39 20.94 31.71
C PRO A 420 -7.80 21.45 33.04
N PRO A 421 -6.51 21.79 33.08
CA PRO A 421 -5.88 22.34 34.28
C PRO A 421 -6.59 23.60 34.76
N ARG A 422 -6.86 23.68 36.07
CA ARG A 422 -7.42 24.90 36.68
C ARG A 422 -6.38 26.00 36.65
N VAL A 423 -6.74 27.15 36.10
CA VAL A 423 -5.88 28.34 36.02
C VAL A 423 -6.26 29.36 37.07
N CYS A 424 -5.30 30.20 37.44
CA CYS A 424 -5.56 31.35 38.31
C CYS A 424 -6.66 32.24 37.72
N ASN A 425 -7.66 32.59 38.54
CA ASN A 425 -8.76 33.47 38.19
C ASN A 425 -8.33 34.92 37.88
N ASN A 426 -7.06 35.28 38.11
CA ASN A 426 -6.53 36.54 37.62
C ASN A 426 -6.16 36.41 36.14
N PRO A 427 -6.86 37.08 35.21
CA PRO A 427 -6.58 36.96 33.78
C PRO A 427 -5.21 37.51 33.38
N ASN A 428 -4.53 38.27 34.23
CA ASN A 428 -3.15 38.71 34.00
C ASN A 428 -2.10 37.69 34.49
N CYS A 429 -2.51 36.55 35.06
CA CYS A 429 -1.63 35.55 35.64
C CYS A 429 -1.56 34.29 34.76
N CYS A 430 -0.34 33.78 34.56
CA CYS A 430 -0.08 32.55 33.84
C CYS A 430 0.37 31.45 34.80
N SER A 431 -0.48 31.15 35.78
CA SER A 431 -0.22 30.07 36.74
C SER A 431 -1.40 29.11 36.78
N THR A 432 -1.10 27.81 36.80
CA THR A 432 -2.06 26.77 37.19
C THR A 432 -2.20 26.73 38.71
N LEU A 433 -3.38 26.35 39.20
CA LEU A 433 -3.67 26.15 40.62
C LEU A 433 -3.30 24.73 41.07
N ASP A 434 -3.50 23.78 40.16
CA ASP A 434 -3.07 22.41 40.31
C ASP A 434 -1.68 22.30 39.67
N ASP A 435 -0.67 22.03 40.49
CA ASP A 435 0.66 21.69 40.03
C ASP A 435 0.62 20.19 39.62
N PRO A 436 0.72 19.82 38.34
CA PRO A 436 0.52 18.43 37.90
C PRO A 436 1.53 17.44 38.54
N VAL A 437 2.63 17.95 39.09
CA VAL A 437 3.73 17.17 39.68
C VAL A 437 3.78 17.24 41.22
N LYS A 438 3.21 18.29 41.83
CA LYS A 438 3.26 18.51 43.29
C LYS A 438 1.85 18.58 43.85
N ARG A 439 1.36 17.45 44.38
CA ARG A 439 0.16 17.36 45.22
C ARG A 439 0.35 18.08 46.57
N GLY A 440 0.68 19.36 46.55
CA GLY A 440 0.58 20.23 47.71
C GLY A 440 -0.78 20.90 47.65
N LYS A 441 -1.68 20.60 48.59
CA LYS A 441 -2.91 21.39 48.76
C LYS A 441 -2.50 22.86 48.91
N VAL A 442 -2.91 23.68 47.94
CA VAL A 442 -2.92 25.14 48.10
C VAL A 442 -3.79 25.43 49.33
N ALA A 443 -3.30 26.29 50.24
CA ALA A 443 -4.05 26.72 51.42
C ALA A 443 -5.44 27.21 50.97
N ASP A 444 -6.46 26.96 51.80
CA ASP A 444 -7.88 27.16 51.53
C ASP A 444 -8.18 28.47 50.77
N ASN A 445 -8.17 28.42 49.43
CA ASN A 445 -8.25 29.60 48.57
C ASN A 445 -9.51 29.57 47.72
N SER A 446 -10.61 29.93 48.38
CA SER A 446 -11.95 30.00 47.79
C SER A 446 -12.06 31.01 46.63
N LEU A 447 -11.07 31.91 46.45
CA LEU A 447 -11.03 32.88 45.36
C LEU A 447 -10.46 32.33 44.03
N GLY A 448 -9.87 31.14 44.03
CA GLY A 448 -9.26 30.52 42.84
C GLY A 448 -8.04 31.26 42.30
N LEU A 449 -7.22 31.83 43.19
CA LEU A 449 -5.98 32.54 42.83
C LEU A 449 -4.75 31.69 43.10
N CYS A 450 -3.64 31.91 42.39
CA CYS A 450 -2.36 31.32 42.78
C CYS A 450 -1.82 31.99 44.06
N ASN A 451 -0.89 31.34 44.76
CA ASN A 451 -0.28 31.86 46.00
C ASN A 451 0.28 33.29 45.84
N VAL A 452 0.87 33.60 44.69
CA VAL A 452 1.42 34.94 44.40
C VAL A 452 0.32 36.00 44.28
N CYS A 453 -0.80 35.66 43.63
CA CYS A 453 -1.92 36.60 43.48
C CYS A 453 -2.73 36.76 44.77
N PHE A 454 -2.82 35.69 45.57
CA PHE A 454 -3.55 35.65 46.83
C PHE A 454 -2.78 36.25 48.02
N GLY A 455 -1.45 36.13 48.05
CA GLY A 455 -0.60 36.58 49.17
C GLY A 455 -0.91 38.01 49.67
N PRO A 456 -1.06 39.02 48.80
CA PRO A 456 -1.42 40.39 49.23
C PRO A 456 -2.82 40.55 49.85
N LEU A 457 -3.70 39.56 49.70
CA LEU A 457 -5.04 39.53 50.27
C LEU A 457 -5.14 38.71 51.55
N TYR A 458 -4.12 37.87 51.80
CA TYR A 458 -4.05 36.96 52.93
C TYR A 458 -3.83 37.71 54.24
N VAL A 459 -4.62 37.36 55.25
CA VAL A 459 -4.49 37.84 56.62
C VAL A 459 -4.99 36.73 57.53
N ASP A 460 -4.24 36.40 58.59
CA ASP A 460 -4.57 35.37 59.60
C ASP A 460 -5.73 35.77 60.55
N LEU A 461 -6.62 36.67 60.14
CA LEU A 461 -7.75 37.13 60.95
C LEU A 461 -9.04 36.42 60.54
N TYR A 462 -9.74 35.83 61.52
CA TYR A 462 -11.02 35.16 61.31
C TYR A 462 -12.10 36.13 60.82
N ASP A 463 -12.57 35.95 59.57
CA ASP A 463 -13.57 36.78 58.88
C ASP A 463 -14.76 35.92 58.39
N PRO A 464 -15.71 35.56 59.27
CA PRO A 464 -16.81 34.65 58.95
C PRO A 464 -17.83 35.22 57.94
N GLU A 465 -17.87 36.55 57.78
CA GLU A 465 -18.75 37.23 56.82
C GLU A 465 -18.04 37.61 55.51
N GLY A 466 -16.72 37.41 55.41
CA GLY A 466 -15.93 37.75 54.23
C GLY A 466 -15.86 39.26 53.89
N LYS A 467 -16.38 40.12 54.78
CA LYS A 467 -16.48 41.57 54.54
C LYS A 467 -15.10 42.24 54.55
N ALA A 468 -14.17 41.76 55.38
CA ALA A 468 -12.82 42.29 55.42
C ALA A 468 -12.03 41.90 54.16
N LEU A 469 -12.20 40.67 53.66
CA LEU A 469 -11.64 40.23 52.39
C LEU A 469 -12.17 41.07 51.21
N ARG A 470 -13.50 41.29 51.16
CA ARG A 470 -14.14 42.15 50.14
C ARG A 470 -13.56 43.57 50.12
N ARG A 471 -13.39 44.19 51.29
CA ARG A 471 -12.77 45.52 51.44
C ARG A 471 -11.30 45.54 51.03
N ARG A 472 -10.56 44.44 51.20
CA ARG A 472 -9.16 44.34 50.72
C ARG A 472 -9.10 44.29 49.19
N ILE A 473 -9.97 43.50 48.57
CA ILE A 473 -10.12 43.45 47.10
C ILE A 473 -10.48 44.84 46.56
N GLU A 474 -11.45 45.51 47.16
CA GLU A 474 -11.87 46.87 46.76
C GLU A 474 -10.73 47.89 46.84
N ARG A 475 -10.03 47.93 47.99
CA ARG A 475 -8.88 48.83 48.17
C ARG A 475 -7.79 48.57 47.14
N ARG A 476 -7.51 47.29 46.82
CA ARG A 476 -6.50 46.92 45.81
C ARG A 476 -6.90 47.44 44.43
N TYR A 477 -8.15 47.24 44.01
CA TYR A 477 -8.64 47.77 42.73
C TYR A 477 -8.58 49.30 42.64
N LEU A 478 -9.06 49.99 43.68
CA LEU A 478 -9.04 51.46 43.71
C LEU A 478 -7.62 52.02 43.67
N SER A 479 -6.68 51.39 44.39
CA SER A 479 -5.27 51.78 44.31
C SER A 479 -4.70 51.57 42.90
N GLN A 480 -4.99 50.43 42.24
CA GLN A 480 -4.50 50.22 40.87
C GLN A 480 -5.08 51.25 39.89
N MET A 481 -6.35 51.63 40.05
CA MET A 481 -7.04 52.55 39.13
C MET A 481 -6.69 54.03 39.37
N LEU A 482 -6.36 54.43 40.60
CA LEU A 482 -6.07 55.83 40.94
C LEU A 482 -4.58 56.16 40.93
N SER A 483 -3.75 55.31 41.54
CA SER A 483 -2.30 55.50 41.63
C SER A 483 -1.55 54.78 40.51
N GLY A 484 -2.03 53.60 40.09
CA GLY A 484 -1.32 52.76 39.12
C GLY A 484 -0.18 51.96 39.76
N CYS A 485 0.39 51.02 38.99
CA CYS A 485 1.48 50.17 39.46
C CYS A 485 2.89 50.70 39.11
N GLY A 486 2.99 51.75 38.28
CA GLY A 486 4.26 52.38 37.90
C GLY A 486 5.12 51.59 36.91
N LYS A 487 4.67 50.42 36.45
CA LYS A 487 5.42 49.51 35.56
C LYS A 487 5.11 49.80 34.08
N SER A 488 6.14 50.03 33.26
CA SER A 488 6.02 50.38 31.83
C SER A 488 5.49 49.25 30.94
N TRP A 489 5.68 48.00 31.35
CA TRP A 489 5.19 46.82 30.64
C TRP A 489 3.79 46.38 31.09
N CYS A 490 3.18 47.05 32.07
CA CYS A 490 1.85 46.68 32.56
C CYS A 490 0.81 46.86 31.45
N ARG A 491 0.01 45.81 31.20
CA ARG A 491 -1.07 45.78 30.23
C ARG A 491 -2.42 45.42 30.86
N ASN A 492 -2.60 45.73 32.15
CA ASN A 492 -3.87 45.54 32.83
C ASN A 492 -4.78 46.76 32.61
N GLU A 493 -6.00 46.53 32.10
CA GLU A 493 -7.00 47.58 31.89
C GLU A 493 -7.48 48.18 33.21
N TYR A 494 -7.46 47.40 34.30
CA TYR A 494 -7.87 47.87 35.63
C TYR A 494 -6.70 48.51 36.42
N CYS A 495 -5.76 49.12 35.71
CA CYS A 495 -4.63 49.84 36.26
C CYS A 495 -4.41 51.15 35.51
N LYS A 496 -4.20 52.27 36.22
CA LYS A 496 -3.90 53.59 35.62
C LYS A 496 -2.70 53.54 34.68
N THR A 497 -1.59 52.97 35.14
CA THR A 497 -0.38 52.79 34.31
C THR A 497 -0.63 51.88 33.12
N GLY A 498 -1.36 50.77 33.30
CA GLY A 498 -1.68 49.86 32.20
C GLY A 498 -2.59 50.48 31.13
N ARG A 499 -3.58 51.28 31.56
CA ARG A 499 -4.41 52.08 30.65
C ARG A 499 -3.58 53.07 29.83
N ALA A 500 -2.67 53.81 30.49
CA ALA A 500 -1.76 54.72 29.79
C ALA A 500 -0.88 54.00 28.75
N ASN A 501 -0.33 52.83 29.09
CA ASN A 501 0.49 52.04 28.18
C ASN A 501 -0.30 51.47 26.98
N MET A 502 -1.61 51.28 27.14
CA MET A 502 -2.51 50.76 26.09
C MET A 502 -3.27 51.87 25.34
N GLY A 503 -3.00 53.15 25.64
CA GLY A 503 -3.70 54.28 25.03
C GLY A 503 -5.15 54.46 25.50
N ILE A 504 -5.53 53.83 26.62
CA ILE A 504 -6.85 53.96 27.24
C ILE A 504 -6.85 55.18 28.18
N SER A 505 -7.91 55.98 28.14
CA SER A 505 -8.05 57.15 29.00
C SER A 505 -8.02 56.80 30.50
N SER A 506 -7.42 57.68 31.29
CA SER A 506 -7.45 57.59 32.75
C SER A 506 -8.85 57.89 33.27
N VAL A 507 -9.24 57.19 34.33
CA VAL A 507 -10.55 57.34 34.97
C VAL A 507 -10.47 58.18 36.24
N SER A 508 -11.51 58.98 36.48
CA SER A 508 -11.72 59.67 37.75
C SER A 508 -12.10 58.71 38.88
N ALA A 509 -12.04 59.15 40.13
CA ALA A 509 -12.42 58.32 41.28
C ALA A 509 -13.87 57.84 41.25
N LYS A 510 -14.78 58.67 40.72
CA LYS A 510 -16.20 58.31 40.57
C LYS A 510 -16.40 57.21 39.52
N GLU A 511 -15.68 57.29 38.40
CA GLU A 511 -15.72 56.28 37.34
C GLU A 511 -15.03 54.99 37.75
N ALA A 512 -13.90 55.06 38.47
CA ALA A 512 -13.21 53.90 39.00
C ALA A 512 -14.11 53.08 39.94
N LEU A 513 -14.86 53.74 40.84
CA LEU A 513 -15.84 53.07 41.70
C LEU A 513 -16.98 52.42 40.90
N ALA A 514 -17.43 53.07 39.83
CA ALA A 514 -18.47 52.52 38.95
C ALA A 514 -18.01 51.25 38.20
N LEU A 515 -16.73 51.18 37.80
CA LEU A 515 -16.15 50.00 37.13
C LEU A 515 -15.83 48.85 38.09
N VAL A 516 -15.43 49.17 39.32
CA VAL A 516 -14.96 48.17 40.31
C VAL A 516 -16.11 47.52 41.07
N LYS A 517 -17.21 48.25 41.33
CA LYS A 517 -18.38 47.72 42.06
C LYS A 517 -18.96 46.44 41.42
N PRO A 518 -19.21 46.36 40.10
CA PRO A 518 -19.70 45.14 39.46
C PRO A 518 -18.75 43.95 39.63
N LEU A 519 -17.44 44.18 39.51
CA LEU A 519 -16.43 43.13 39.66
C LEU A 519 -16.43 42.54 41.06
N ILE A 520 -16.50 43.39 42.09
CA ILE A 520 -16.54 42.94 43.48
C ILE A 520 -17.84 42.19 43.78
N ASN A 521 -18.98 42.68 43.26
CA ASN A 521 -20.27 42.04 43.47
C ASN A 521 -20.35 40.65 42.83
N ALA A 522 -19.60 40.44 41.75
CA ALA A 522 -19.52 39.15 41.07
C ALA A 522 -18.61 38.13 41.79
N VAL A 523 -17.76 38.56 42.73
CA VAL A 523 -16.88 37.64 43.47
C VAL A 523 -17.68 36.92 44.54
N SER A 524 -17.74 35.59 44.43
CA SER A 524 -18.25 34.73 45.48
C SER A 524 -17.22 34.63 46.60
N ILE A 525 -17.60 35.10 47.79
CA ILE A 525 -16.79 34.95 49.00
C ILE A 525 -17.55 33.94 49.88
N PRO A 526 -16.90 32.89 50.40
CA PRO A 526 -17.58 31.94 51.28
C PRO A 526 -18.11 32.68 52.52
N VAL A 527 -19.43 32.64 52.71
CA VAL A 527 -20.10 33.17 53.90
C VAL A 527 -20.62 31.97 54.68
N GLY A 528 -20.23 31.84 55.94
CA GLY A 528 -20.80 30.84 56.85
C GLY A 528 -20.41 29.37 56.58
N GLY A 529 -19.21 29.09 56.06
CA GLY A 529 -18.69 27.72 55.95
C GLY A 529 -19.24 26.90 54.77
N GLN A 530 -19.85 27.54 53.78
CA GLN A 530 -20.17 26.92 52.49
C GLN A 530 -18.99 27.07 51.52
N ASP A 531 -18.50 25.94 50.98
CA ASP A 531 -17.44 25.87 49.98
C ASP A 531 -17.96 26.31 48.60
N LEU A 532 -18.22 27.62 48.44
CA LEU A 532 -18.54 28.20 47.14
C LEU A 532 -17.24 28.62 46.44
N GLU A 533 -16.87 27.88 45.39
CA GLU A 533 -15.74 28.26 44.54
C GLU A 533 -16.07 29.53 43.73
N ASN A 534 -15.19 30.52 43.78
CA ASN A 534 -15.33 31.71 42.96
C ASN A 534 -14.96 31.41 41.49
N THR A 535 -15.87 31.71 40.57
CA THR A 535 -15.64 31.65 39.12
C THR A 535 -15.38 33.03 38.50
N SER A 536 -15.56 34.11 39.26
CA SER A 536 -15.42 35.48 38.75
C SER A 536 -13.94 35.90 38.62
N PRO A 537 -13.55 36.51 37.48
CA PRO A 537 -12.17 36.92 37.24
C PRO A 537 -11.73 38.11 38.12
N LEU A 538 -10.47 38.08 38.55
CA LEU A 538 -9.86 39.09 39.43
C LEU A 538 -8.66 39.78 38.76
N TYR A 539 -8.88 40.95 38.17
CA TYR A 539 -7.88 41.68 37.38
C TYR A 539 -6.84 42.43 38.22
N PHE A 540 -5.96 41.69 38.88
CA PHE A 540 -4.84 42.27 39.62
C PHE A 540 -3.60 42.39 38.75
N CYS A 541 -2.81 43.44 38.97
CA CYS A 541 -1.49 43.58 38.37
C CYS A 541 -0.59 42.44 38.83
N SER A 542 -0.01 41.73 37.87
CA SER A 542 0.98 40.66 38.02
C SER A 542 2.34 41.10 37.47
N ASP A 543 3.35 40.24 37.57
CA ASP A 543 4.70 40.48 37.05
C ASP A 543 4.82 40.34 35.52
N GLU A 544 5.89 40.90 34.95
CA GLU A 544 6.13 40.96 33.50
C GLU A 544 6.10 39.57 32.85
N ASN A 545 6.81 38.62 33.46
CA ASN A 545 6.85 37.23 33.01
C ASN A 545 5.45 36.58 33.00
N ASN A 546 4.59 36.93 33.95
CA ASN A 546 3.23 36.38 33.99
C ASN A 546 2.34 36.98 32.90
N GLN A 547 2.40 38.29 32.68
CA GLN A 547 1.59 38.95 31.64
C GLN A 547 2.03 38.54 30.22
N THR A 548 3.34 38.40 30.00
CA THR A 548 3.90 37.94 28.72
C THR A 548 3.54 36.48 28.45
N ARG A 549 3.81 35.58 29.40
CA ARG A 549 3.45 34.16 29.30
C ARG A 549 1.95 33.93 29.11
N ARG A 550 1.11 34.74 29.78
CA ARG A 550 -0.35 34.64 29.63
C ARG A 550 -0.81 34.92 28.21
N LYS A 551 -0.29 35.98 27.59
CA LYS A 551 -0.60 36.30 26.19
C LYS A 551 -0.11 35.21 25.23
N LEU A 552 1.08 34.66 25.48
CA LEU A 552 1.60 33.53 24.70
C LEU A 552 0.71 32.29 24.84
N ALA A 553 0.23 31.99 26.05
CA ALA A 553 -0.67 30.88 26.32
C ALA A 553 -2.03 31.06 25.62
N GLU A 554 -2.59 32.26 25.61
CA GLU A 554 -3.83 32.59 24.91
C GLU A 554 -3.69 32.43 23.40
N LEU A 555 -2.61 32.95 22.82
CA LEU A 555 -2.31 32.83 21.41
C LEU A 555 -2.11 31.35 21.02
N LEU A 556 -1.28 30.62 21.76
CA LEU A 556 -1.00 29.20 21.52
C LEU A 556 -2.26 28.33 21.62
N ALA A 557 -3.10 28.56 22.63
CA ALA A 557 -4.36 27.83 22.81
C ALA A 557 -5.34 28.11 21.66
N SER A 558 -5.41 29.37 21.20
CA SER A 558 -6.31 29.76 20.12
C SER A 558 -5.87 29.22 18.75
N GLU A 559 -4.58 29.30 18.43
CA GLU A 559 -4.03 28.83 17.15
C GLU A 559 -4.10 27.31 17.01
N ALA A 560 -3.78 26.58 18.08
CA ALA A 560 -3.70 25.13 18.04
C ALA A 560 -5.00 24.41 18.46
N GLY A 561 -6.05 25.16 18.79
CA GLY A 561 -7.38 24.62 19.10
C GLY A 561 -7.50 23.96 20.48
N TYR A 562 -6.69 24.39 21.45
CA TYR A 562 -6.71 23.88 22.83
C TYR A 562 -7.55 24.77 23.74
N GLU A 563 -7.99 24.22 24.88
CA GLU A 563 -8.52 25.04 25.97
C GLU A 563 -7.40 25.85 26.64
N LEU A 564 -7.75 27.03 27.15
CA LEU A 564 -6.78 27.96 27.74
C LEU A 564 -6.02 27.34 28.92
N GLY A 565 -6.67 26.46 29.71
CA GLY A 565 -6.02 25.75 30.81
C GLY A 565 -4.79 24.96 30.38
N TRP A 566 -4.89 24.28 29.22
CA TRP A 566 -3.78 23.54 28.63
C TRP A 566 -2.68 24.45 28.11
N GLY A 567 -3.04 25.58 27.47
CA GLY A 567 -2.06 26.56 27.02
C GLY A 567 -1.25 27.16 28.18
N VAL A 568 -1.91 27.48 29.30
CA VAL A 568 -1.25 28.01 30.51
C VAL A 568 -0.32 26.96 31.13
N ALA A 569 -0.78 25.71 31.25
CA ALA A 569 0.05 24.61 31.77
C ALA A 569 1.28 24.36 30.91
N ALA A 570 1.12 24.36 29.58
CA ALA A 570 2.22 24.13 28.64
C ALA A 570 3.31 25.21 28.74
N ILE A 571 2.91 26.48 28.79
CA ILE A 571 3.85 27.61 28.91
C ILE A 571 4.55 27.62 30.28
N GLN A 572 3.85 27.20 31.34
CA GLN A 572 4.43 27.07 32.67
C GLN A 572 5.50 25.98 32.70
N GLU A 573 5.22 24.79 32.16
CA GLU A 573 6.17 23.66 32.10
C GLU A 573 7.36 23.96 31.17
N ALA A 574 7.10 24.58 30.02
CA ALA A 574 8.14 24.96 29.07
C ALA A 574 8.96 26.18 29.49
N GLY A 575 8.62 26.84 30.61
CA GLY A 575 9.30 28.05 31.08
C GLY A 575 9.18 29.27 30.15
N GLY A 576 8.23 29.27 29.22
CA GLY A 576 8.06 30.31 28.19
C GLY A 576 8.60 29.96 26.79
N ASP A 577 9.16 28.77 26.58
CA ASP A 577 9.57 28.28 25.26
C ASP A 577 8.36 27.74 24.47
N ILE A 578 8.13 28.28 23.27
CA ILE A 578 6.95 27.97 22.46
C ILE A 578 7.03 26.57 21.86
N ASP A 579 8.21 26.12 21.42
CA ASP A 579 8.34 24.83 20.73
C ASP A 579 8.17 23.67 21.71
N ARG A 580 8.80 23.79 22.88
CA ARG A 580 8.58 22.84 23.99
C ARG A 580 7.13 22.84 24.46
N ALA A 581 6.47 23.99 24.52
CA ALA A 581 5.06 24.07 24.88
C ALA A 581 4.16 23.36 23.85
N LYS A 582 4.44 23.52 22.54
CA LYS A 582 3.71 22.81 21.47
C LYS A 582 3.87 21.30 21.57
N ASP A 583 5.09 20.81 21.79
CA ASP A 583 5.35 19.37 21.92
C ASP A 583 4.72 18.78 23.18
N TRP A 584 4.72 19.55 24.28
CA TRP A 584 4.01 19.16 25.49
C TRP A 584 2.50 19.07 25.26
N LEU A 585 1.89 20.05 24.58
CA LEU A 585 0.45 20.03 24.26
C LEU A 585 0.05 18.81 23.42
N LYS A 586 0.85 18.46 22.41
CA LYS A 586 0.58 17.27 21.58
C LYS A 586 0.55 15.98 22.40
N LYS A 587 1.44 15.86 23.39
CA LYS A 587 1.57 14.65 24.22
C LYS A 587 0.57 14.59 25.38
N TRP A 588 0.15 15.74 25.92
CA TRP A 588 -0.55 15.81 27.21
C TRP A 588 -1.98 16.36 27.14
N ALA A 589 -2.33 17.15 26.11
CA ALA A 589 -3.60 17.86 26.06
C ALA A 589 -4.54 17.32 24.95
N PRO A 590 -5.85 17.22 25.22
CA PRO A 590 -6.87 17.04 24.20
C PRO A 590 -7.19 18.35 23.48
N LYS A 591 -7.38 18.31 22.16
CA LYS A 591 -7.93 19.44 21.40
C LYS A 591 -9.43 19.59 21.70
N LYS A 592 -9.95 20.80 21.49
CA LYS A 592 -11.39 21.08 21.69
C LYS A 592 -12.23 20.18 20.77
N GLY A 593 -13.08 19.35 21.38
CA GLY A 593 -13.98 18.44 20.66
C GLY A 593 -13.32 17.18 20.10
N GLU A 594 -12.04 16.92 20.41
CA GLU A 594 -11.35 15.70 20.00
C GLU A 594 -11.98 14.48 20.67
N LYS A 595 -12.47 13.54 19.87
CA LYS A 595 -12.99 12.25 20.37
C LYS A 595 -12.01 11.12 20.04
N PHE A 596 -12.15 10.03 20.78
CA PHE A 596 -11.43 8.81 20.51
C PHE A 596 -11.75 8.30 19.09
N GLY A 597 -10.73 8.21 18.22
CA GLY A 597 -10.87 7.77 16.82
C GLY A 597 -10.86 8.87 15.75
N ASP A 598 -10.76 10.15 16.13
CA ASP A 598 -10.69 11.27 15.16
C ASP A 598 -9.29 11.45 14.53
N GLN A 599 -8.27 10.76 15.05
CA GLN A 599 -6.95 10.67 14.41
C GLN A 599 -6.96 9.46 13.45
N LYS A 600 -7.35 9.70 12.20
CA LYS A 600 -7.07 8.81 11.06
C LYS A 600 -5.86 9.31 10.29
#